data_AF-A0A6B0SHZ0-F1
#
_entry.id   AF-A0A6B0SHZ0-F1
#
_cell.length_a   1.000
_cell.length_b   1.000
_cell.length_c   1.000
_cell.angle_alpha   90.00
_cell.angle_beta   90.00
_cell.angle_gamma   90.00
#
_symmetry.space_group_name_H-M   'P 1'
#
loop_
_entity.id
_entity.type
_entity.pdbx_description
1 polymer ?
#
loop_
_entity_poly.entity_id
_entity_poly.type
_entity_poly.pdbx_seq_one_letter_code
_entity_poly.pdbx_strand_id
1 'polypeptide(L)'
;MSEDVDPDALQRDLDRIKDAMGIAERNENAPEQWLLFGVFVAVGSALSQYVVLQRLPGYWFAIIWLGLVGVGGTAVGYYTNTFEPTPEDRPNIALQVFAPYAAGFPLWAAVSPFLSDLAYEEEAALMLGVVLVLLGTGYVVAANSLRAYRIRVRDRRAFALGGLVLVALGVAIPAVDVLHTWGYAAFGGTYLAYAIASYGVLTRT
;
A
#
# COMPACT_ATOMS: atom_id res chain seq x y z
N MET A 1 17.29 51.31 -10.63
CA MET A 1 16.12 50.73 -9.97
C MET A 1 16.15 49.25 -10.31
N SER A 2 16.86 48.44 -9.51
CA SER A 2 16.79 46.98 -9.66
C SER A 2 15.44 46.58 -9.10
N GLU A 3 14.53 46.11 -9.95
CA GLU A 3 13.42 45.28 -9.46
C GLU A 3 14.06 44.15 -8.66
N ASP A 4 13.86 44.16 -7.34
CA ASP A 4 14.20 43.02 -6.49
C ASP A 4 13.37 41.85 -7.00
N VAL A 5 14.01 41.01 -7.80
CA VAL A 5 13.42 39.76 -8.27
C VAL A 5 13.21 38.91 -7.03
N ASP A 6 11.95 38.74 -6.63
CA ASP A 6 11.56 37.84 -5.54
C ASP A 6 11.92 36.40 -5.94
N PRO A 7 12.96 35.79 -5.34
CA PRO A 7 13.40 34.46 -5.71
C PRO A 7 12.33 33.42 -5.40
N ASP A 8 11.48 33.63 -4.38
CA ASP A 8 10.43 32.69 -3.99
C ASP A 8 9.24 32.75 -4.97
N ALA A 9 8.95 33.90 -5.55
CA ALA A 9 7.99 34.02 -6.65
C ALA A 9 8.51 33.34 -7.93
N LEU A 10 9.79 33.54 -8.25
CA LEU A 10 10.41 32.95 -9.43
C LEU A 10 10.50 31.41 -9.31
N GLN A 11 10.81 30.89 -8.12
CA GLN A 11 10.83 29.46 -7.83
C GLN A 11 9.44 28.83 -8.05
N ARG A 12 8.38 29.48 -7.54
CA ARG A 12 6.98 29.03 -7.73
C ARG A 12 6.56 29.00 -9.19
N ASP A 13 6.94 30.02 -9.97
CA ASP A 13 6.62 30.06 -11.41
C ASP A 13 7.42 29.02 -12.20
N LEU A 14 8.69 28.79 -11.85
CA LEU A 14 9.50 27.73 -12.43
C LEU A 14 8.92 26.34 -12.11
N ASP A 15 8.46 26.10 -10.89
CA ASP A 15 7.83 24.83 -10.53
C ASP A 15 6.50 24.63 -11.27
N ARG A 16 5.72 25.71 -11.44
CA ARG A 16 4.49 25.69 -12.25
C ARG A 16 4.78 25.37 -13.72
N ILE A 17 5.85 25.92 -14.29
CA ILE A 17 6.29 25.65 -15.66
C ILE A 17 6.81 24.21 -15.78
N LYS A 18 7.64 23.73 -14.84
CA LYS A 18 8.14 22.36 -14.81
C LYS A 18 7.01 21.34 -14.68
N ASP A 19 6.00 21.62 -13.85
CA ASP A 19 4.79 20.82 -13.72
C ASP A 19 3.95 20.85 -15.02
N ALA A 20 3.78 22.02 -15.63
CA ALA A 20 3.04 22.18 -16.87
C ALA A 20 3.70 21.42 -18.03
N MET A 21 5.03 21.47 -18.10
CA MET A 21 5.85 20.76 -19.10
C MET A 21 6.05 19.26 -18.77
N GLY A 22 5.66 18.81 -17.58
CA GLY A 22 5.87 17.42 -17.13
C GLY A 22 7.33 17.06 -16.89
N ILE A 23 8.19 18.07 -16.67
CA ILE A 23 9.64 17.93 -16.46
C ILE A 23 9.95 17.69 -14.97
N ALA A 24 9.08 18.15 -14.06
CA ALA A 24 9.23 17.86 -12.64
C ALA A 24 9.00 16.37 -12.37
N GLU A 25 10.09 15.61 -12.26
CA GLU A 25 10.06 14.25 -11.74
C GLU A 25 9.87 14.33 -10.22
N ARG A 26 8.62 14.62 -9.79
CA ARG A 26 8.22 14.87 -8.39
C ARG A 26 8.54 13.73 -7.41
N ASN A 27 9.10 12.60 -7.87
CA ASN A 27 9.26 11.38 -7.10
C ASN A 27 10.62 10.69 -7.36
N GLU A 28 11.75 11.39 -7.26
CA GLU A 28 13.09 10.77 -7.39
C GLU A 28 13.29 9.56 -6.44
N ASN A 29 12.66 9.58 -5.26
CA ASN A 29 12.76 8.51 -4.26
C ASN A 29 11.64 7.45 -4.36
N ALA A 30 10.75 7.50 -5.36
CA ALA A 30 9.66 6.52 -5.50
C ALA A 30 10.14 5.05 -5.59
N PRO A 31 11.28 4.74 -6.24
CA PRO A 31 11.78 3.37 -6.23
C PRO A 31 12.13 2.89 -4.81
N GLU A 32 12.80 3.70 -4.00
CA GLU A 32 13.23 3.35 -2.64
C GLU A 32 12.04 3.09 -1.70
N GLN A 33 10.94 3.81 -1.91
CA GLN A 33 9.70 3.59 -1.17
C GLN A 33 9.18 2.16 -1.34
N TRP A 34 9.34 1.53 -2.52
CA TRP A 34 8.94 0.13 -2.71
C TRP A 34 9.69 -0.81 -1.78
N LEU A 35 11.01 -0.66 -1.65
CA LEU A 35 11.81 -1.49 -0.75
C LEU A 35 11.42 -1.27 0.71
N LEU A 36 11.25 -0.01 1.11
CA LEU A 36 10.84 0.33 2.46
C LEU A 36 9.47 -0.28 2.81
N PHE A 37 8.47 -0.12 1.94
CA PHE A 37 7.17 -0.78 2.10
C PHE A 37 7.29 -2.31 2.10
N GLY A 38 8.13 -2.87 1.23
CA GLY A 38 8.41 -4.30 1.17
C GLY A 38 8.91 -4.86 2.51
N VAL A 39 9.87 -4.17 3.12
CA VAL A 39 10.42 -4.53 4.44
C VAL A 39 9.35 -4.38 5.53
N PHE A 40 8.61 -3.27 5.56
CA PHE A 40 7.54 -3.08 6.56
C PHE A 40 6.47 -4.17 6.48
N VAL A 41 6.03 -4.51 5.27
CA VAL A 41 5.05 -5.58 5.05
C VAL A 41 5.62 -6.94 5.43
N ALA A 42 6.89 -7.22 5.13
CA ALA A 42 7.55 -8.47 5.54
C ALA A 42 7.63 -8.60 7.06
N VAL A 43 7.99 -7.53 7.76
CA VAL A 43 8.04 -7.49 9.24
C VAL A 43 6.65 -7.68 9.84
N GLY A 44 5.66 -6.92 9.37
CA GLY A 44 4.27 -7.06 9.83
C GLY A 44 3.71 -8.46 9.59
N SER A 45 4.05 -9.05 8.46
CA SER A 45 3.69 -10.43 8.12
C SER A 45 4.38 -11.44 9.02
N ALA A 46 5.68 -11.28 9.33
CA ALA A 46 6.40 -12.17 10.24
C ALA A 46 5.83 -12.12 11.67
N LEU A 47 5.52 -10.91 12.16
CA LEU A 47 4.87 -10.73 13.47
C LEU A 47 3.46 -11.32 13.47
N SER A 48 2.68 -11.11 12.41
CA SER A 48 1.33 -11.69 12.28
C SER A 48 1.38 -13.22 12.15
N GLN A 49 2.37 -13.76 11.46
CA GLN A 49 2.61 -15.20 11.39
C GLN A 49 2.91 -15.78 12.78
N TYR A 50 3.69 -15.07 13.61
CA TYR A 50 3.93 -15.45 15.00
C TYR A 50 2.64 -15.44 15.83
N VAL A 51 1.77 -14.43 15.66
CA VAL A 51 0.45 -14.36 16.30
C VAL A 51 -0.37 -15.61 15.97
N VAL A 52 -0.41 -16.00 14.69
CA VAL A 52 -1.14 -17.21 14.25
C VAL A 52 -0.56 -18.48 14.88
N LEU A 53 0.75 -18.67 14.78
CA LEU A 53 1.43 -19.88 15.28
C LEU A 53 1.30 -20.05 16.80
N GLN A 54 1.26 -18.95 17.54
CA GLN A 54 1.07 -18.94 18.99
C GLN A 54 -0.41 -18.84 19.41
N ARG A 55 -1.34 -18.80 18.45
CA ARG A 55 -2.79 -18.65 18.66
C ARG A 55 -3.14 -17.50 19.60
N LEU A 56 -2.47 -16.36 19.41
CA LEU A 56 -2.69 -15.18 20.23
C LEU A 56 -4.02 -14.50 19.87
N PRO A 57 -4.59 -13.69 20.78
CA PRO A 57 -5.81 -12.95 20.51
C PRO A 57 -5.73 -12.07 19.25
N GLY A 58 -6.83 -12.02 18.47
CA GLY A 58 -6.85 -11.33 17.18
C GLY A 58 -6.58 -9.82 17.22
N TYR A 59 -6.76 -9.15 18.36
CA TYR A 59 -6.43 -7.72 18.49
C TYR A 59 -4.95 -7.43 18.24
N TRP A 60 -4.05 -8.42 18.40
CA TRP A 60 -2.63 -8.26 18.10
C TRP A 60 -2.36 -7.95 16.63
N PHE A 61 -3.16 -8.47 15.70
CA PHE A 61 -3.06 -8.10 14.28
C PHE A 61 -3.26 -6.60 14.10
N ALA A 62 -4.31 -6.03 14.71
CA ALA A 62 -4.58 -4.60 14.63
C ALA A 62 -3.44 -3.78 15.25
N ILE A 63 -2.92 -4.19 16.42
CA ILE A 63 -1.79 -3.50 17.08
C ILE A 63 -0.55 -3.49 16.18
N ILE A 64 -0.19 -4.63 15.59
CA ILE A 64 0.98 -4.75 14.71
C ILE A 64 0.84 -3.82 13.50
N TRP A 65 -0.30 -3.88 12.80
CA TRP A 65 -0.49 -3.12 11.56
C TRP A 65 -0.73 -1.63 11.81
N LEU A 66 -1.46 -1.24 12.86
CA LEU A 66 -1.59 0.16 13.26
C LEU A 66 -0.25 0.74 13.73
N GLY A 67 0.54 -0.06 14.46
CA GLY A 67 1.91 0.32 14.84
C GLY A 67 2.79 0.55 13.62
N LEU A 68 2.77 -0.37 12.65
CA LEU A 68 3.56 -0.26 11.43
C LEU A 68 3.10 0.90 10.52
N VAL A 69 1.80 1.10 10.36
CA VAL A 69 1.25 2.23 9.60
C VAL A 69 1.56 3.55 10.30
N GLY A 70 1.44 3.61 11.62
CA GLY A 70 1.77 4.80 12.40
C GLY A 70 3.26 5.15 12.32
N VAL A 71 4.15 4.18 12.55
CA VAL A 71 5.61 4.36 12.47
C VAL A 71 6.05 4.64 11.03
N GLY A 72 5.57 3.87 10.06
CA GLY A 72 5.91 4.04 8.65
C GLY A 72 5.38 5.36 8.07
N GLY A 73 4.14 5.75 8.41
CA GLY A 73 3.54 7.01 7.97
C GLY A 73 4.25 8.24 8.55
N THR A 74 4.62 8.20 9.82
CA THR A 74 5.39 9.27 10.47
C THR A 74 6.82 9.36 9.93
N ALA A 75 7.49 8.24 9.72
CA ALA A 75 8.83 8.20 9.12
C ALA A 75 8.79 8.76 7.68
N VAL A 76 7.91 8.24 6.82
CA VAL A 76 7.80 8.70 5.42
C VAL A 76 7.41 10.17 5.36
N GLY A 77 6.43 10.61 6.16
CA GLY A 77 6.00 12.01 6.21
C GLY A 77 7.13 12.96 6.65
N TYR A 78 7.95 12.53 7.62
CA TYR A 78 9.12 13.29 8.06
C TYR A 78 10.22 13.35 6.98
N TYR A 79 10.50 12.25 6.30
CA TYR A 79 11.58 12.18 5.30
C TYR A 79 11.24 12.79 3.94
N THR A 80 9.96 12.82 3.56
CA THR A 80 9.55 13.24 2.21
C THR A 80 8.75 14.55 2.18
N ASN A 81 8.49 15.17 3.34
CA ASN A 81 7.72 16.41 3.46
C ASN A 81 6.34 16.35 2.74
N THR A 82 5.75 15.16 2.68
CA THR A 82 4.60 14.80 1.83
C THR A 82 3.23 15.13 2.44
N PHE A 83 3.15 15.99 3.45
CA PHE A 83 1.87 16.46 4.01
C PHE A 83 1.17 17.50 3.11
N GLU A 84 1.48 17.53 1.81
CA GLU A 84 0.76 18.37 0.87
C GLU A 84 -0.66 17.80 0.63
N PRO A 85 -1.70 18.65 0.72
CA PRO A 85 -3.06 18.23 0.41
C PRO A 85 -3.16 17.70 -1.01
N THR A 86 -3.98 16.66 -1.22
CA THR A 86 -4.31 16.22 -2.58
C THR A 86 -5.00 17.37 -3.33
N PRO A 87 -4.54 17.76 -4.53
CA PRO A 87 -5.21 18.78 -5.33
C PRO A 87 -6.67 18.41 -5.62
N GLU A 88 -7.60 19.37 -5.49
CA GLU A 88 -9.05 19.15 -5.66
C GLU A 88 -9.43 18.65 -7.07
N ASP A 89 -8.61 18.95 -8.08
CA ASP A 89 -8.82 18.56 -9.47
C ASP A 89 -8.39 17.12 -9.78
N ARG A 90 -7.85 16.39 -8.80
CA ARG A 90 -7.30 15.03 -9.02
C ARG A 90 -7.91 13.99 -8.09
N PRO A 91 -8.04 12.72 -8.55
CA PRO A 91 -8.60 11.65 -7.73
C PRO A 91 -7.74 11.35 -6.49
N ASN A 92 -8.33 11.42 -5.30
CA ASN A 92 -7.61 11.11 -4.06
C ASN A 92 -7.18 9.63 -4.00
N ILE A 93 -5.87 9.38 -4.15
CA ILE A 93 -5.28 8.04 -4.21
C ILE A 93 -5.33 7.34 -2.86
N ALA A 94 -5.07 8.07 -1.76
CA ALA A 94 -5.16 7.51 -0.42
C ALA A 94 -6.59 7.02 -0.13
N LEU A 95 -7.60 7.81 -0.50
CA LEU A 95 -8.99 7.41 -0.35
C LEU A 95 -9.32 6.16 -1.18
N GLN A 96 -8.84 6.06 -2.42
CA GLN A 96 -9.08 4.88 -3.27
C GLN A 96 -8.45 3.60 -2.72
N VAL A 97 -7.31 3.70 -2.03
CA VAL A 97 -6.64 2.53 -1.42
C VAL A 97 -7.26 2.18 -0.07
N PHE A 98 -7.49 3.17 0.79
CA PHE A 98 -7.91 2.94 2.17
C PHE A 98 -9.42 2.83 2.35
N ALA A 99 -10.25 3.41 1.49
CA ALA A 99 -11.71 3.28 1.62
C ALA A 99 -12.20 1.83 1.43
N PRO A 100 -11.75 1.06 0.41
CA PRO A 100 -12.10 -0.35 0.30
C PRO A 100 -11.63 -1.16 1.51
N TYR A 101 -10.41 -0.91 1.99
CA TYR A 101 -9.88 -1.56 3.19
C TYR A 101 -10.73 -1.24 4.44
N ALA A 102 -11.12 0.02 4.63
CA ALA A 102 -11.99 0.43 5.72
C ALA A 102 -13.39 -0.19 5.63
N ALA A 103 -13.91 -0.42 4.42
CA ALA A 103 -15.16 -1.17 4.21
C ALA A 103 -15.05 -2.64 4.64
N GLY A 104 -13.84 -3.17 4.81
CA GLY A 104 -13.60 -4.50 5.38
C GLY A 104 -14.09 -4.66 6.81
N PHE A 105 -14.05 -3.60 7.64
CA PHE A 105 -14.54 -3.67 9.02
C PHE A 105 -16.06 -3.90 9.13
N PRO A 106 -16.94 -3.08 8.50
CA PRO A 106 -18.37 -3.35 8.52
C PRO A 106 -18.73 -4.65 7.77
N LEU A 107 -17.98 -5.01 6.72
CA LEU A 107 -18.14 -6.31 6.05
C LEU A 107 -17.85 -7.46 7.03
N TRP A 108 -16.74 -7.40 7.76
CA TRP A 108 -16.38 -8.42 8.74
C TRP A 108 -17.41 -8.52 9.87
N ALA A 109 -17.87 -7.39 10.41
CA ALA A 109 -18.91 -7.37 11.43
C ALA A 109 -20.25 -7.99 10.95
N ALA A 110 -20.56 -7.85 9.66
CA ALA A 110 -21.76 -8.45 9.06
C ALA A 110 -21.61 -9.97 8.85
N VAL A 111 -20.41 -10.44 8.55
CA VAL A 111 -20.15 -11.85 8.20
C VAL A 111 -19.78 -12.69 9.42
N SER A 112 -19.10 -12.14 10.42
CA SER A 112 -18.57 -12.89 11.56
C SER A 112 -19.59 -13.73 12.35
N PRO A 113 -20.88 -13.36 12.49
CA PRO A 113 -21.86 -14.23 13.15
C PRO A 113 -22.10 -15.56 12.43
N PHE A 114 -21.81 -15.64 11.13
CA PHE A 114 -21.95 -16.85 10.32
C PHE A 114 -20.69 -17.73 10.33
N LEU A 115 -19.63 -17.31 11.03
CA LEU A 115 -18.31 -17.95 11.03
C LEU A 115 -17.98 -18.70 12.33
N SER A 116 -18.97 -18.95 13.20
CA SER A 116 -18.77 -19.50 14.54
C SER A 116 -18.05 -20.86 14.58
N ASP A 117 -18.11 -21.60 13.47
CA ASP A 117 -17.60 -22.96 13.38
C ASP A 117 -16.19 -23.03 12.76
N LEU A 118 -15.63 -21.90 12.31
CA LEU A 118 -14.29 -21.87 11.74
C LEU A 118 -13.23 -22.11 12.82
N ALA A 119 -12.22 -22.90 12.46
CA ALA A 119 -11.01 -22.97 13.26
C ALA A 119 -10.28 -21.62 13.25
N TYR A 120 -9.51 -21.35 14.32
CA TYR A 120 -8.75 -20.10 14.46
C TYR A 120 -7.88 -19.76 13.23
N GLU A 121 -7.23 -20.77 12.64
CA GLU A 121 -6.35 -20.59 11.47
C GLU A 121 -7.16 -20.26 10.21
N GLU A 122 -8.34 -20.87 10.04
CA GLU A 122 -9.25 -20.60 8.92
C GLU A 122 -9.86 -19.20 9.02
N GLU A 123 -10.27 -18.78 10.23
CA GLU A 123 -10.78 -17.43 10.48
C GLU A 123 -9.69 -16.37 10.20
N ALA A 124 -8.45 -16.61 10.66
CA ALA A 124 -7.32 -15.72 10.39
C ALA A 124 -6.98 -15.66 8.89
N ALA A 125 -7.03 -16.79 8.19
CA ALA A 125 -6.79 -16.87 6.75
C ALA A 125 -7.89 -16.18 5.94
N LEU A 126 -9.15 -16.31 6.35
CA LEU A 126 -10.27 -15.62 5.74
C LEU A 126 -10.17 -14.11 5.93
N MET A 127 -9.88 -13.65 7.15
CA MET A 127 -9.68 -12.23 7.45
C MET A 127 -8.55 -11.64 6.60
N LEU A 128 -7.40 -12.33 6.54
CA LEU A 128 -6.29 -11.93 5.68
C LEU A 128 -6.72 -11.90 4.21
N GLY A 129 -7.43 -12.92 3.74
CA GLY A 129 -7.94 -13.00 2.37
C GLY A 129 -8.80 -11.80 1.99
N VAL A 130 -9.78 -11.45 2.83
CA VAL A 130 -10.65 -10.28 2.66
C VAL A 130 -9.83 -8.99 2.60
N VAL A 131 -8.90 -8.82 3.55
CA VAL A 131 -8.00 -7.65 3.58
C VAL A 131 -7.20 -7.51 2.27
N LEU A 132 -6.60 -8.61 1.80
CA LEU A 132 -5.77 -8.59 0.59
C LEU A 132 -6.58 -8.29 -0.67
N VAL A 133 -7.79 -8.84 -0.79
CA VAL A 133 -8.68 -8.55 -1.93
C VAL A 133 -9.08 -7.08 -1.94
N LEU A 134 -9.48 -6.52 -0.80
CA LEU A 134 -9.90 -5.12 -0.70
C LEU A 134 -8.73 -4.17 -0.98
N LEU A 135 -7.56 -4.43 -0.37
CA LEU A 135 -6.35 -3.63 -0.58
C LEU A 135 -5.88 -3.72 -2.04
N GLY A 136 -5.85 -4.93 -2.60
CA GLY A 136 -5.45 -5.18 -3.98
C GLY A 136 -6.38 -4.50 -4.99
N THR A 137 -7.69 -4.51 -4.73
CA THR A 137 -8.66 -3.77 -5.53
C THR A 137 -8.40 -2.26 -5.48
N GLY A 138 -8.16 -1.72 -4.28
CA GLY A 138 -7.77 -0.33 -4.10
C GLY A 138 -6.51 0.02 -4.91
N TYR A 139 -5.52 -0.87 -4.95
CA TYR A 139 -4.31 -0.69 -5.75
C TYR A 139 -4.60 -0.65 -7.25
N VAL A 140 -5.42 -1.57 -7.77
CA VAL A 140 -5.77 -1.58 -9.19
C VAL A 140 -6.52 -0.30 -9.60
N VAL A 141 -7.46 0.16 -8.76
CA VAL A 141 -8.21 1.41 -8.99
C VAL A 141 -7.27 2.61 -8.97
N ALA A 142 -6.42 2.71 -7.95
CA ALA A 142 -5.42 3.77 -7.83
C ALA A 142 -4.47 3.78 -9.05
N ALA A 143 -3.99 2.63 -9.51
CA ALA A 143 -3.11 2.52 -10.68
C ALA A 143 -3.72 3.16 -11.94
N ASN A 144 -5.03 3.02 -12.13
CA ASN A 144 -5.74 3.66 -13.22
C ASN A 144 -5.82 5.19 -13.01
N SER A 145 -6.13 5.63 -11.79
CA SER A 145 -6.24 7.04 -11.42
C SER A 145 -4.91 7.80 -11.47
N LEU A 146 -3.77 7.13 -11.31
CA LEU A 146 -2.43 7.74 -11.45
C LEU A 146 -2.18 8.34 -12.85
N ARG A 147 -3.04 8.06 -13.84
CA ARG A 147 -3.04 8.77 -15.14
C ARG A 147 -3.28 10.27 -14.98
N ALA A 148 -4.15 10.68 -14.06
CA ALA A 148 -4.45 12.09 -13.78
C ALA A 148 -3.24 12.83 -13.18
N TYR A 149 -2.30 12.09 -12.59
CA TYR A 149 -1.08 12.61 -11.98
C TYR A 149 0.12 12.64 -12.95
N ARG A 150 -0.08 12.31 -14.24
CA ARG A 150 0.98 12.23 -15.26
C ARG A 150 2.14 11.27 -14.91
N ILE A 151 1.89 10.30 -14.02
CA ILE A 151 2.88 9.28 -13.65
C ILE A 151 3.16 8.37 -14.84
N ARG A 152 4.42 7.92 -14.96
CA ARG A 152 4.91 7.06 -16.04
C ARG A 152 4.09 5.77 -16.13
N VAL A 153 3.88 5.27 -17.35
CA VAL A 153 3.12 4.03 -17.60
C VAL A 153 3.71 2.84 -16.82
N ARG A 154 5.04 2.76 -16.72
CA ARG A 154 5.77 1.68 -16.05
C ARG A 154 5.41 1.60 -14.56
N ASP A 155 5.42 2.73 -13.87
CA ASP A 155 5.13 2.82 -12.44
C ASP A 155 3.67 2.46 -12.16
N ARG A 156 2.75 2.93 -13.02
CA ARG A 156 1.33 2.56 -12.93
C ARG A 156 1.11 1.06 -13.13
N ARG A 157 1.85 0.42 -14.05
CA ARG A 157 1.77 -1.03 -14.27
C ARG A 157 2.31 -1.82 -13.10
N ALA A 158 3.38 -1.36 -12.45
CA ALA A 158 3.87 -1.97 -11.21
C ALA A 158 2.76 -1.96 -10.16
N PHE A 159 2.11 -0.81 -9.93
CA PHE A 159 1.01 -0.67 -8.98
C PHE A 159 -0.18 -1.59 -9.30
N ALA A 160 -0.58 -1.68 -10.58
CA ALA A 160 -1.64 -2.58 -11.03
C ALA A 160 -1.26 -4.06 -10.82
N LEU A 161 -0.03 -4.45 -11.15
CA LEU A 161 0.46 -5.81 -10.95
C LEU A 161 0.48 -6.18 -9.47
N GLY A 162 0.96 -5.28 -8.60
CA GLY A 162 0.91 -5.46 -7.15
C GLY A 162 -0.52 -5.71 -6.67
N GLY A 163 -1.47 -4.88 -7.11
CA GLY A 163 -2.88 -5.06 -6.78
C GLY A 163 -3.45 -6.42 -7.22
N LEU A 164 -3.13 -6.88 -8.43
CA LEU A 164 -3.54 -8.20 -8.92
C LEU A 164 -2.91 -9.35 -8.13
N VAL A 165 -1.64 -9.22 -7.74
CA VAL A 165 -0.96 -10.21 -6.88
C VAL A 165 -1.64 -10.29 -5.52
N LEU A 166 -2.00 -9.15 -4.91
CA LEU A 166 -2.73 -9.11 -3.65
C LEU A 166 -4.10 -9.79 -3.76
N VAL A 167 -4.87 -9.50 -4.82
CA VAL A 167 -6.16 -10.16 -5.05
C VAL A 167 -6.00 -11.67 -5.23
N ALA A 168 -5.01 -12.10 -6.02
CA ALA A 168 -4.75 -13.52 -6.24
C ALA A 168 -4.37 -14.25 -4.93
N LEU A 169 -3.49 -13.64 -4.11
CA LEU A 169 -3.15 -14.17 -2.79
C LEU A 169 -4.36 -14.19 -1.86
N GLY A 170 -5.18 -13.13 -1.88
CA GLY A 170 -6.36 -13.04 -1.03
C GLY A 170 -7.41 -14.10 -1.32
N VAL A 171 -7.46 -14.61 -2.55
CA VAL A 171 -8.28 -15.77 -2.93
C VAL A 171 -7.57 -17.09 -2.59
N ALA A 172 -6.27 -17.19 -2.84
CA ALA A 172 -5.51 -18.43 -2.65
C ALA A 172 -5.38 -18.83 -1.18
N ILE A 173 -5.15 -17.86 -0.28
CA ILE A 173 -4.91 -18.12 1.15
C ILE A 173 -6.08 -18.88 1.81
N PRO A 174 -7.34 -18.43 1.71
CA PRO A 174 -8.46 -19.18 2.29
C PRO A 174 -8.80 -20.45 1.50
N ALA A 175 -8.42 -20.55 0.22
CA ALA A 175 -8.76 -21.69 -0.63
C ALA A 175 -7.79 -22.88 -0.54
N VAL A 176 -6.63 -22.72 0.09
CA VAL A 176 -5.57 -23.74 0.15
C VAL A 176 -5.21 -24.01 1.60
N ASP A 177 -5.44 -25.24 2.07
CA ASP A 177 -5.27 -25.63 3.49
C ASP A 177 -3.90 -25.28 4.07
N VAL A 178 -2.82 -25.51 3.30
CA VAL A 178 -1.45 -25.17 3.74
C VAL A 178 -1.29 -23.67 4.01
N LEU A 179 -2.02 -22.83 3.29
CA LEU A 179 -1.99 -21.37 3.46
C LEU A 179 -2.88 -20.90 4.62
N HIS A 180 -3.73 -21.74 5.20
CA HIS A 180 -4.43 -21.37 6.44
C HIS A 180 -3.43 -21.11 7.56
N THR A 181 -2.44 -21.99 7.69
CA THR A 181 -1.37 -21.83 8.67
C THR A 181 -0.30 -20.84 8.21
N TRP A 182 0.10 -20.86 6.94
CA TRP A 182 1.26 -20.10 6.43
C TRP A 182 0.92 -18.83 5.62
N GLY A 183 -0.33 -18.39 5.66
CA GLY A 183 -0.84 -17.30 4.80
C GLY A 183 -0.11 -15.98 4.98
N TYR A 184 0.21 -15.59 6.22
CA TYR A 184 0.96 -14.36 6.49
C TYR A 184 2.40 -14.44 5.97
N ALA A 185 3.09 -15.57 6.17
CA ALA A 185 4.42 -15.77 5.60
C ALA A 185 4.41 -15.74 4.07
N ALA A 186 3.43 -16.39 3.43
CA ALA A 186 3.26 -16.37 1.99
C ALA A 186 3.00 -14.94 1.47
N PHE A 187 2.14 -14.18 2.15
CA PHE A 187 1.87 -12.78 1.83
C PHE A 187 3.14 -11.92 1.96
N GLY A 188 3.81 -11.95 3.11
CA GLY A 188 5.00 -11.13 3.35
C GLY A 188 6.14 -11.45 2.39
N GLY A 189 6.40 -12.74 2.15
CA GLY A 189 7.43 -13.19 1.21
C GLY A 189 7.13 -12.77 -0.23
N THR A 190 5.88 -12.94 -0.67
CA THR A 190 5.46 -12.54 -2.03
C THR A 190 5.52 -11.03 -2.22
N TYR A 191 5.04 -10.26 -1.24
CA TYR A 191 5.05 -8.80 -1.30
C TYR A 191 6.49 -8.26 -1.31
N LEU A 192 7.38 -8.82 -0.50
CA LEU A 192 8.80 -8.45 -0.50
C LEU A 192 9.46 -8.75 -1.84
N ALA A 193 9.21 -9.93 -2.42
CA ALA A 193 9.74 -10.29 -3.73
C ALA A 193 9.22 -9.33 -4.82
N TYR A 194 7.93 -9.00 -4.77
CA TYR A 194 7.31 -8.01 -5.64
C TYR A 194 7.92 -6.61 -5.47
N ALA A 195 8.19 -6.18 -4.24
CA ALA A 195 8.82 -4.90 -3.94
C ALA A 195 10.26 -4.82 -4.49
N ILE A 196 11.07 -5.87 -4.30
CA ILE A 196 12.43 -5.97 -4.84
C ILE A 196 12.40 -5.97 -6.37
N ALA A 197 11.49 -6.74 -6.97
CA ALA A 197 11.33 -6.78 -8.43
C ALA A 197 10.91 -5.41 -8.97
N SER A 198 9.97 -4.73 -8.32
CA SER A 198 9.53 -3.38 -8.69
C SER A 198 10.66 -2.38 -8.58
N TYR A 199 11.44 -2.41 -7.49
CA TYR A 199 12.64 -1.58 -7.34
C TYR A 199 13.62 -1.80 -8.49
N GLY A 200 14.04 -3.05 -8.76
CA GLY A 200 15.02 -3.35 -9.80
C GLY A 200 14.53 -3.05 -11.21
N VAL A 201 13.22 -3.14 -11.46
CA VAL A 201 12.61 -2.69 -12.71
C VAL A 201 12.69 -1.16 -12.77
N LEU A 202 12.20 -0.44 -11.76
CA LEU A 202 12.07 1.00 -11.80
C LEU A 202 13.40 1.77 -11.73
N THR A 203 14.46 1.19 -11.15
CA THR A 203 15.80 1.80 -11.09
C THR A 203 16.68 1.50 -12.31
N ARG A 204 16.33 0.50 -13.13
CA ARG A 204 17.00 0.28 -14.42
C ARG A 204 16.51 1.32 -15.43
N THR A 205 17.26 2.41 -15.50
CA THR A 205 17.30 3.44 -16.56
C THR A 205 18.66 3.44 -17.22
#